data_AF-A0A536BNN5-F1
#
_entry.id   AF-A0A536BNN5-F1
#
_cell.length_a   1.000
_cell.length_b   1.000
_cell.length_c   1.000
_cell.angle_alpha   90.00
_cell.angle_beta   90.00
_cell.angle_gamma   90.00
#
_symmetry.space_group_name_H-M   'P 1'
#
loop_
_entity.id
_entity.type
_entity.pdbx_description
1 polymer ?
#
loop_
_entity_poly.entity_id
_entity_poly.type
_entity_poly.pdbx_seq_one_letter_code
_entity_poly.pdbx_strand_id
1 'polypeptide(L)'
;MTHPSLGLPPPTFSTGFPAAADRLRSVRKQVAARTLEIMVDRDRTLTRRYDELGLRQLLRDVDVFIERLALSVADDNPGWLSKFTDDVAPQYRRRRVPMDDIANLFESLRLASQAVFSPVEQALADAALDAGIAVCRRYRRIAGDARKRNPILAFIYKGA
;
A
#
# COMPACT_ATOMS: atom_id res chain seq x y z
N MET A 1 -18.98 -10.37 30.54
CA MET A 1 -19.84 -9.47 29.75
C MET A 1 -19.10 -9.08 28.49
N THR A 2 -19.54 -9.68 27.40
CA THR A 2 -19.07 -9.52 26.02
C THR A 2 -19.69 -8.24 25.45
N HIS A 3 -18.88 -7.31 24.94
CA HIS A 3 -19.40 -6.18 24.15
C HIS A 3 -19.22 -6.49 22.64
N PRO A 4 -20.20 -6.17 21.78
CA PRO A 4 -20.60 -7.07 20.71
C PRO A 4 -20.53 -6.39 19.34
N SER A 5 -19.54 -6.72 18.51
CA SER A 5 -19.76 -6.63 17.06
C SER A 5 -18.90 -7.52 16.18
N LEU A 6 -17.86 -8.22 16.65
CA LEU A 6 -17.18 -9.27 15.85
C LEU A 6 -16.63 -10.48 16.64
N GLY A 7 -16.71 -10.50 17.98
CA GLY A 7 -16.31 -11.68 18.77
C GLY A 7 -14.82 -12.05 18.71
N LEU A 8 -13.98 -11.23 18.08
CA LEU A 8 -12.55 -11.45 18.03
C LEU A 8 -11.86 -10.76 19.22
N PRO A 9 -10.86 -11.43 19.85
CA PRO A 9 -10.05 -10.78 20.87
C PRO A 9 -9.33 -9.56 20.28
N PRO A 10 -9.06 -8.51 21.09
CA PRO A 10 -8.28 -7.37 20.63
C PRO A 10 -6.91 -7.83 20.13
N PRO A 11 -6.33 -7.16 19.11
CA PRO A 11 -5.02 -7.49 18.59
C PRO A 11 -3.98 -7.48 19.71
N THR A 12 -3.16 -8.52 19.76
CA THR A 12 -2.14 -8.66 20.78
C THR A 12 -0.79 -8.63 20.08
N PHE A 13 -0.09 -7.50 20.17
CA PHE A 13 1.19 -7.23 19.50
C PHE A 13 2.39 -8.03 20.05
N SER A 14 2.14 -9.20 20.65
CA SER A 14 3.17 -10.08 21.19
C SER A 14 3.66 -11.13 20.20
N THR A 15 2.98 -11.28 19.06
CA THR A 15 3.31 -12.26 18.00
C THR A 15 4.30 -11.73 16.98
N GLY A 16 4.31 -10.41 16.73
CA GLY A 16 5.21 -9.76 15.79
C GLY A 16 6.38 -9.02 16.44
N PHE A 17 6.89 -8.01 15.74
CA PHE A 17 8.04 -7.20 16.16
C PHE A 17 7.64 -5.73 16.42
N PRO A 18 7.03 -5.42 17.58
CA PRO A 18 6.60 -4.04 17.90
C PRO A 18 7.77 -3.05 17.92
N ALA A 19 8.95 -3.46 18.42
CA ALA A 19 10.14 -2.62 18.40
C ALA A 19 10.63 -2.29 16.97
N ALA A 20 10.47 -3.22 16.02
CA ALA A 20 10.80 -2.98 14.63
C ALA A 20 9.83 -1.99 13.98
N ALA A 21 8.54 -2.14 14.27
CA ALA A 21 7.51 -1.20 13.85
C ALA A 21 7.79 0.22 14.37
N ASP A 22 8.24 0.36 15.61
CA ASP A 22 8.62 1.66 16.19
C ASP A 22 9.87 2.25 15.53
N ARG A 23 10.85 1.41 15.14
CA ARG A 23 11.98 1.87 14.30
C ARG A 23 11.49 2.40 12.96
N LEU A 24 10.59 1.69 12.28
CA LEU A 24 10.02 2.16 11.01
C LEU A 24 9.27 3.49 11.18
N ARG A 25 8.49 3.64 12.25
CA ARG A 25 7.78 4.90 12.56
C ARG A 25 8.72 6.07 12.82
N SER A 26 9.83 5.84 13.52
CA SER A 26 10.78 6.90 13.87
C SER A 26 11.50 7.48 12.64
N VAL A 27 11.69 6.68 11.59
CA VAL A 27 12.29 7.09 10.31
C VAL A 27 11.29 7.22 9.16
N ARG A 28 9.99 7.31 9.46
CA ARG A 28 8.91 7.24 8.44
C ARG A 28 9.08 8.23 7.29
N LYS A 29 9.50 9.47 7.58
CA LYS A 29 9.62 10.52 6.56
C LYS A 29 10.76 10.22 5.59
N GLN A 30 11.88 9.70 6.10
CA GLN A 30 13.01 9.29 5.29
C GLN A 30 12.64 8.10 4.41
N VAL A 31 11.96 7.10 4.98
CA VAL A 31 11.47 5.93 4.23
C VAL A 31 10.44 6.34 3.17
N ALA A 32 9.54 7.27 3.46
CA ALA A 32 8.54 7.74 2.52
C ALA A 32 9.19 8.46 1.32
N ALA A 33 10.12 9.37 1.58
CA ALA A 33 10.89 10.05 0.54
C ALA A 33 11.67 9.04 -0.32
N ARG A 34 12.39 8.11 0.33
CA ARG A 34 13.16 7.07 -0.36
C ARG A 34 12.28 6.14 -1.18
N THR A 35 11.10 5.80 -0.68
CA THR A 35 10.09 5.01 -1.41
C THR A 35 9.70 5.70 -2.70
N LEU A 36 9.44 7.01 -2.68
CA LEU A 36 9.04 7.75 -3.87
C LEU A 36 10.18 7.88 -4.88
N GLU A 37 11.42 8.10 -4.42
CA GLU A 37 12.62 8.07 -5.28
C GLU A 37 12.73 6.74 -6.02
N ILE A 38 12.67 5.62 -5.30
CA ILE A 38 12.74 4.27 -5.86
C ILE A 38 11.58 4.04 -6.84
N MET A 39 10.37 4.50 -6.51
CA MET A 39 9.19 4.37 -7.36
C MET A 39 9.36 5.07 -8.71
N VAL A 40 9.91 6.29 -8.70
CA VAL A 40 10.23 7.07 -9.91
C VAL A 40 11.35 6.44 -10.70
N ASP A 41 12.38 5.90 -10.04
CA ASP A 41 13.47 5.19 -10.72
C ASP A 41 12.97 3.91 -11.42
N ARG A 42 12.05 3.18 -10.79
CA ARG A 42 11.41 1.97 -11.34
C ARG A 42 10.46 2.29 -12.49
N ASP A 43 9.77 3.42 -12.44
CA ASP A 43 8.90 3.90 -13.52
C ASP A 43 9.09 5.39 -13.79
N ARG A 44 10.02 5.70 -14.70
CA ARG A 44 10.34 7.08 -15.10
C ARG A 44 9.16 7.80 -15.74
N THR A 45 8.13 7.10 -16.21
CA THR A 45 6.95 7.74 -16.81
C THR A 45 6.13 8.50 -15.78
N LEU A 46 6.26 8.18 -14.48
CA LEU A 46 5.58 8.87 -13.38
C LEU A 46 5.84 10.38 -13.39
N THR A 47 7.06 10.80 -13.72
CA THR A 47 7.46 12.22 -13.82
C THR A 47 6.69 13.01 -14.89
N ARG A 48 6.08 12.30 -15.86
CA ARG A 48 5.23 12.88 -16.90
C ARG A 48 3.74 12.71 -16.61
N ARG A 49 3.38 11.66 -15.86
CA ARG A 49 1.98 11.32 -15.52
C ARG A 49 1.45 12.09 -14.32
N TYR A 50 2.32 12.46 -13.38
CA TYR A 50 1.99 13.25 -12.21
C TYR A 50 2.65 14.63 -12.29
N ASP A 51 1.88 15.65 -11.96
CA ASP A 51 2.43 16.96 -11.63
C ASP A 51 3.03 16.95 -10.22
N GLU A 52 3.66 18.06 -9.84
CA GLU A 52 4.31 18.17 -8.53
C GLU A 52 3.30 17.96 -7.37
N LEU A 53 2.08 18.47 -7.52
CA LEU A 53 1.03 18.30 -6.53
C LEU A 53 0.63 16.83 -6.37
N GLY A 54 0.47 16.10 -7.48
CA GLY A 54 0.18 14.66 -7.48
C GLY A 54 1.28 13.85 -6.80
N LEU A 55 2.55 14.16 -7.07
CA LEU A 55 3.69 13.51 -6.41
C LEU A 55 3.73 13.82 -4.90
N ARG A 56 3.45 15.06 -4.48
CA ARG A 56 3.36 15.42 -3.06
C ARG A 56 2.21 14.71 -2.35
N GLN A 57 1.09 14.51 -3.03
CA GLN A 57 -0.01 13.72 -2.46
C GLN A 57 0.37 12.24 -2.31
N LEU A 58 1.00 11.65 -3.34
CA LEU A 58 1.51 10.28 -3.24
C LEU A 58 2.52 10.12 -2.10
N LEU A 59 3.42 11.09 -1.90
CA LEU A 59 4.33 11.10 -0.75
C LEU A 59 3.57 11.04 0.59
N ARG A 60 2.51 11.84 0.74
CA ARG A 60 1.67 11.84 1.93
C ARG A 60 0.90 10.52 2.10
N ASP A 61 0.50 9.90 1.01
CA ASP A 61 -0.16 8.60 1.02
C ASP A 61 0.80 7.49 1.49
N VAL A 62 2.09 7.55 1.11
CA VAL A 62 3.13 6.62 1.58
C VAL A 62 3.23 6.61 3.10
N ASP A 63 3.18 7.78 3.76
CA ASP A 63 3.23 7.86 5.23
C ASP A 63 2.15 7.01 5.90
N VAL A 64 0.94 6.98 5.33
CA VAL A 64 -0.17 6.18 5.88
C VAL A 64 0.06 4.69 5.63
N PHE A 65 0.57 4.32 4.46
CA PHE A 65 0.92 2.93 4.17
C PHE A 65 2.07 2.41 5.05
N ILE A 66 3.05 3.26 5.39
CA ILE A 66 4.10 2.94 6.35
C ILE A 66 3.51 2.59 7.72
N GLU A 67 2.51 3.35 8.19
CA GLU A 67 1.85 3.03 9.47
C GLU A 67 1.13 1.67 9.41
N ARG A 68 0.48 1.35 8.28
CA ARG A 68 -0.18 0.04 8.12
C ARG A 68 0.82 -1.11 8.02
N LEU A 69 1.95 -0.89 7.36
CA LEU A 69 3.06 -1.84 7.33
C LEU A 69 3.64 -2.05 8.74
N ALA A 70 3.83 -0.98 9.50
CA ALA A 70 4.30 -1.04 10.89
C ALA A 70 3.32 -1.86 11.77
N LEU A 71 2.02 -1.67 11.63
CA LEU A 71 1.02 -2.50 12.33
C LEU A 71 1.09 -3.97 11.90
N SER A 72 1.24 -4.25 10.61
CA SER A 72 1.42 -5.62 10.11
C SER A 72 2.65 -6.31 10.70
N VAL A 73 3.77 -5.61 10.81
CA VAL A 73 5.00 -6.16 11.40
C VAL A 73 4.87 -6.32 12.93
N ALA A 74 4.23 -5.37 13.61
CA ALA A 74 4.05 -5.44 15.06
C ALA A 74 3.13 -6.60 15.51
N ASP A 75 2.13 -6.94 14.72
CA ASP A 75 1.10 -7.94 15.03
C ASP A 75 1.32 -9.28 14.31
N ASP A 76 2.34 -9.39 13.44
CA ASP A 76 2.53 -10.50 12.48
C ASP A 76 1.23 -10.79 11.70
N ASN A 77 0.68 -9.73 11.09
CA ASN A 77 -0.62 -9.78 10.46
C ASN A 77 -0.66 -8.96 9.17
N PRO A 78 -0.54 -9.60 7.99
CA PRO A 78 -0.61 -8.91 6.69
C PRO A 78 -2.01 -8.31 6.41
N GLY A 79 -3.01 -8.65 7.23
CA GLY A 79 -4.37 -8.11 7.18
C GLY A 79 -4.43 -6.60 7.37
N TRP A 80 -3.55 -5.99 8.18
CA TRP A 80 -3.58 -4.55 8.44
C TRP A 80 -3.35 -3.72 7.17
N LEU A 81 -2.34 -4.07 6.37
CA LEU A 81 -2.06 -3.37 5.12
C LEU A 81 -3.07 -3.73 4.03
N SER A 82 -3.38 -5.01 3.85
CA SER A 82 -4.28 -5.48 2.78
C SER A 82 -5.72 -4.98 2.96
N LYS A 83 -6.27 -5.03 4.18
CA LYS A 83 -7.60 -4.50 4.47
C LYS A 83 -7.66 -3.00 4.24
N PHE A 84 -6.68 -2.25 4.75
CA PHE A 84 -6.63 -0.80 4.52
C PHE A 84 -6.57 -0.48 3.01
N THR A 85 -5.75 -1.23 2.26
CA THR A 85 -5.65 -1.07 0.80
C THR A 85 -7.00 -1.31 0.10
N ASP A 86 -7.75 -2.33 0.54
CA ASP A 86 -9.10 -2.61 0.02
C ASP A 86 -10.06 -1.45 0.30
N ASP A 87 -10.06 -0.94 1.54
CA ASP A 87 -10.91 0.17 1.97
C ASP A 87 -10.66 1.46 1.17
N VAL A 88 -9.40 1.75 0.81
CA VAL A 88 -9.02 3.00 0.12
C VAL A 88 -8.90 2.89 -1.40
N ALA A 89 -8.91 1.68 -1.97
CA ALA A 89 -8.78 1.47 -3.41
C ALA A 89 -9.79 2.30 -4.26
N PRO A 90 -11.08 2.43 -3.87
CA PRO A 90 -12.02 3.28 -4.59
C PRO A 90 -11.61 4.76 -4.65
N GLN A 91 -10.94 5.26 -3.62
CA GLN A 91 -10.52 6.66 -3.53
C GLN A 91 -9.40 6.98 -4.53
N TYR A 92 -8.40 6.11 -4.63
CA TYR A 92 -7.33 6.22 -5.62
C TYR A 92 -7.86 6.16 -7.05
N ARG A 93 -8.81 5.26 -7.31
CA ARG A 93 -9.48 5.19 -8.62
C ARG A 93 -10.24 6.47 -8.96
N ARG A 94 -10.94 7.07 -7.98
CA ARG A 94 -11.59 8.38 -8.15
C ARG A 94 -10.60 9.51 -8.44
N ARG A 95 -9.41 9.45 -7.82
CA ARG A 95 -8.27 10.35 -8.08
C ARG A 95 -7.55 10.06 -9.40
N ARG A 96 -8.00 9.05 -10.17
CA ARG A 96 -7.36 8.55 -11.40
C ARG A 96 -5.91 8.09 -11.20
N VAL A 97 -5.58 7.60 -10.00
CA VAL A 97 -4.33 6.90 -9.70
C VAL A 97 -4.51 5.42 -10.08
N PRO A 98 -3.77 4.90 -11.09
CA PRO A 98 -3.82 3.48 -11.46
C PRO A 98 -3.45 2.57 -10.29
N MET A 99 -4.12 1.43 -10.17
CA MET A 99 -3.77 0.45 -9.13
C MET A 99 -2.36 -0.14 -9.31
N ASP A 100 -1.82 -0.13 -10.54
CA ASP A 100 -0.42 -0.51 -10.76
C ASP A 100 0.57 0.50 -10.16
N ASP A 101 0.20 1.77 -10.03
CA ASP A 101 1.06 2.78 -9.40
C ASP A 101 1.10 2.54 -7.88
N ILE A 102 -0.02 2.17 -7.26
CA ILE A 102 -0.06 1.77 -5.85
C ILE A 102 0.72 0.45 -5.65
N ALA A 103 0.62 -0.50 -6.57
CA ALA A 103 1.44 -1.70 -6.52
C ALA A 103 2.94 -1.38 -6.67
N ASN A 104 3.33 -0.46 -7.56
CA ASN A 104 4.71 0.00 -7.69
C ASN A 104 5.18 0.73 -6.41
N LEU A 105 4.30 1.50 -5.76
CA LEU A 105 4.58 2.11 -4.47
C LEU A 105 4.89 1.04 -3.41
N PHE A 106 4.12 -0.04 -3.33
CA PHE A 106 4.41 -1.15 -2.40
C PHE A 106 5.72 -1.89 -2.72
N GLU A 107 6.00 -2.15 -4.00
CA GLU A 107 7.29 -2.72 -4.41
C GLU A 107 8.47 -1.78 -4.12
N SER A 108 8.25 -0.48 -4.13
CA SER A 108 9.28 0.52 -3.80
C SER A 108 9.47 0.63 -2.29
N LEU A 109 8.38 0.55 -1.52
CA LEU A 109 8.40 0.52 -0.06
C LEU A 109 9.10 -0.72 0.46
N ARG A 110 8.93 -1.87 -0.20
CA ARG A 110 9.68 -3.11 0.06
C ARG A 110 11.19 -2.86 0.07
N LEU A 111 11.69 -2.20 -0.97
CA LEU A 111 13.12 -1.90 -1.10
C LEU A 111 13.57 -0.86 -0.07
N ALA A 112 12.75 0.16 0.20
CA ALA A 112 13.08 1.19 1.19
C ALA A 112 13.13 0.64 2.63
N SER A 113 12.27 -0.31 2.98
CA SER A 113 12.19 -0.87 4.35
C SER A 113 13.37 -1.78 4.71
N GLN A 114 14.10 -2.30 3.74
CA GLN A 114 15.27 -3.17 3.96
C GLN A 114 16.39 -2.48 4.76
N ALA A 115 16.46 -1.16 4.73
CA ALA A 115 17.41 -0.39 5.53
C ALA A 115 17.01 -0.30 7.03
N VAL A 116 15.79 -0.68 7.38
CA VAL A 116 15.21 -0.54 8.72
C VAL A 116 15.07 -1.91 9.42
N PHE A 117 14.72 -2.93 8.65
CA PHE A 117 14.40 -4.26 9.15
C PHE A 117 15.57 -5.24 9.00
N SER A 118 15.72 -6.11 9.99
CA SER A 118 16.50 -7.34 9.84
C SER A 118 15.82 -8.30 8.85
N PRO A 119 16.51 -9.33 8.34
CA PRO A 119 15.90 -10.27 7.38
C PRO A 119 14.61 -10.95 7.87
N VAL A 120 14.53 -11.26 9.17
CA VAL A 120 13.34 -11.91 9.76
C VAL A 120 12.17 -10.93 9.83
N GLU A 121 12.41 -9.69 10.27
CA GLU A 121 11.39 -8.65 10.32
C GLU A 121 10.92 -8.25 8.90
N GLN A 122 11.85 -8.22 7.95
CA GLN A 122 11.56 -7.91 6.55
C GLN A 122 10.64 -8.97 5.92
N ALA A 123 10.75 -10.25 6.30
CA ALA A 123 9.85 -11.28 5.79
C ALA A 123 8.37 -11.01 6.14
N LEU A 124 8.09 -10.48 7.33
CA LEU A 124 6.73 -10.09 7.75
C LEU A 124 6.27 -8.84 6.98
N ALA A 125 7.16 -7.89 6.76
CA ALA A 125 6.89 -6.73 5.93
C ALA A 125 6.59 -7.13 4.48
N ASP A 126 7.35 -8.06 3.92
CA ASP A 126 7.19 -8.58 2.57
C ASP A 126 5.84 -9.28 2.39
N ALA A 127 5.44 -10.11 3.36
CA ALA A 127 4.14 -10.77 3.36
C ALA A 127 2.97 -9.76 3.39
N ALA A 128 3.09 -8.69 4.19
CA ALA A 128 2.10 -7.62 4.22
C ALA A 128 2.02 -6.88 2.88
N LEU A 129 3.17 -6.54 2.30
CA LEU A 129 3.26 -5.86 1.01
C LEU A 129 2.71 -6.73 -0.13
N ASP A 130 2.99 -8.03 -0.14
CA ASP A 130 2.41 -8.96 -1.09
C ASP A 130 0.88 -9.03 -0.98
N ALA A 131 0.35 -9.05 0.25
CA ALA A 131 -1.09 -9.02 0.48
C ALA A 131 -1.72 -7.71 -0.04
N GLY A 132 -1.08 -6.56 0.18
CA GLY A 132 -1.50 -5.27 -0.39
C GLY A 132 -1.45 -5.25 -1.92
N ILE A 133 -0.37 -5.76 -2.52
CA ILE A 133 -0.20 -5.87 -3.98
C ILE A 133 -1.28 -6.79 -4.58
N ALA A 134 -1.64 -7.88 -3.91
CA ALA A 134 -2.72 -8.77 -4.35
C ALA A 134 -4.06 -8.03 -4.43
N VAL A 135 -4.35 -7.13 -3.48
CA VAL A 135 -5.52 -6.25 -3.52
C VAL A 135 -5.45 -5.32 -4.73
N CYS A 136 -4.33 -4.61 -4.95
CA CYS A 136 -4.16 -3.77 -6.13
C CYS A 136 -4.39 -4.55 -7.44
N ARG A 137 -3.85 -5.78 -7.52
CA ARG A 137 -4.02 -6.69 -8.67
C ARG A 137 -5.45 -7.18 -8.87
N ARG A 138 -6.27 -7.22 -7.81
CA ARG A 138 -7.71 -7.48 -7.92
C ARG A 138 -8.43 -6.25 -8.48
N TYR A 139 -8.20 -5.06 -7.90
CA TYR A 139 -8.87 -3.83 -8.33
C TYR A 139 -8.50 -3.39 -9.75
N ARG A 140 -7.25 -3.63 -10.20
CA ARG A 140 -6.82 -3.29 -11.56
C ARG A 140 -7.62 -4.04 -12.64
N ARG A 141 -8.26 -5.16 -12.30
CA ARG A 141 -9.09 -5.95 -13.22
C ARG A 141 -10.49 -5.35 -13.40
N ILE A 142 -10.91 -4.45 -12.52
CA ILE A 142 -12.23 -3.84 -12.54
C ILE A 142 -12.24 -2.68 -13.55
N ALA A 143 -13.30 -2.61 -14.36
CA ALA A 143 -13.47 -1.54 -15.33
C ALA A 143 -13.42 -0.15 -14.66
N GLY A 144 -12.69 0.79 -15.28
CA GLY A 144 -12.54 2.15 -14.76
C GLY A 144 -11.33 2.35 -13.83
N ASP A 145 -10.42 1.37 -13.72
CA ASP A 145 -9.04 1.70 -13.34
C ASP A 145 -8.43 2.65 -14.39
N ALA A 146 -7.54 3.56 -13.99
CA ALA A 146 -7.08 4.69 -14.80
C ALA A 146 -6.19 4.30 -16.02
N ARG A 147 -6.13 3.01 -16.38
CA ARG A 147 -5.56 2.53 -17.64
C ARG A 147 -6.36 2.99 -18.84
N LYS A 148 -5.69 3.00 -20.01
CA LYS A 148 -6.35 3.06 -21.32
C LYS A 148 -7.41 1.94 -21.37
N ARG A 149 -8.69 2.32 -21.43
CA ARG A 149 -9.85 1.41 -21.37
C ARG A 149 -9.67 0.24 -22.35
N ASN A 150 -9.89 -0.99 -21.89
CA ASN A 150 -10.18 -2.09 -22.80
C ASN A 150 -11.52 -1.77 -23.49
N PRO A 151 -11.55 -1.63 -24.82
CA PRO A 151 -12.74 -1.16 -25.54
C PRO A 151 -13.97 -2.04 -25.29
N ILE A 152 -13.79 -3.35 -25.07
CA ILE A 152 -14.88 -4.29 -24.80
C ILE A 152 -15.50 -4.04 -23.41
N LEU A 153 -14.67 -3.87 -22.38
CA LEU A 153 -15.16 -3.58 -21.02
C LEU A 153 -15.79 -2.18 -20.94
N ALA A 154 -15.27 -1.22 -21.70
CA ALA A 154 -15.85 0.12 -21.80
C ALA A 154 -17.22 0.13 -22.48
N PHE A 155 -17.42 -0.73 -23.48
CA PHE A 155 -18.69 -0.95 -24.14
C PHE A 155 -19.73 -1.57 -23.19
N ILE A 156 -19.36 -2.64 -22.47
CA ILE A 156 -20.25 -3.31 -21.50
C ILE A 156 -20.68 -2.35 -20.36
N TYR A 157 -19.78 -1.53 -19.85
CA TYR A 157 -20.08 -0.62 -18.73
C TYR A 157 -20.75 0.70 -19.12
N LYS A 158 -20.77 1.07 -20.40
CA LYS A 158 -21.47 2.29 -20.86
C LYS A 158 -22.97 2.08 -21.06
N GLY A 159 -23.45 0.83 -21.04
CA GLY A 159 -24.80 0.49 -21.44
C GLY A 159 -24.97 0.63 -22.95
N ALA A 160 -25.83 -0.23 -23.52
CA ALA A 160 -26.44 0.05 -24.82
C ALA A 160 -27.27 1.34 -24.75
#